data_AF-H1FSP5-F1
#
_entry.id   AF-H1FSP5-F1
#
_cell.length_a   1.000
_cell.length_b   1.000
_cell.length_c   1.000
_cell.angle_alpha   90.00
_cell.angle_beta   90.00
_cell.angle_gamma   90.00
#
_symmetry.space_group_name_H-M   'P 1'
#
loop_
_entity.id
_entity.type
_entity.pdbx_description
1 polymer ?
#
loop_
_entity_poly.entity_id
_entity_poly.type
_entity_poly.pdbx_seq_one_letter_code
_entity_poly.pdbx_strand_id
1 'polypeptide(L)'
;MTVPEIQIWEKFVYDRKGIFDFSSYTFVIQKRLEFNDFVALLKSLNIEARCEEYIREVKSQPRVGFGQYKGMQYSDLADSYMIWLKTNYRGYDRELIDAELKKRNL
;
A
#
# COMPACT_ATOMS: atom_id res chain seq x y z
N MET A 1 -13.22 -35.00 23.22
CA MET A 1 -11.76 -34.92 23.06
C MET A 1 -11.09 -35.36 24.34
N THR A 2 -9.98 -36.08 24.22
CA THR A 2 -9.13 -36.48 25.34
C THR A 2 -8.08 -35.40 25.65
N VAL A 3 -7.48 -35.43 26.84
CA VAL A 3 -6.39 -34.50 27.21
C VAL A 3 -5.22 -34.52 26.22
N PRO A 4 -4.75 -35.69 25.73
CA PRO A 4 -3.71 -35.75 24.70
C PRO A 4 -4.12 -35.07 23.38
N GLU A 5 -5.37 -35.23 22.95
CA GLU A 5 -5.88 -34.58 21.73
C GLU A 5 -5.89 -33.07 21.87
N ILE A 6 -6.29 -32.55 23.05
CA ILE A 6 -6.29 -31.12 23.34
C ILE A 6 -4.87 -30.55 23.25
N GLN A 7 -3.87 -31.25 23.77
CA GLN A 7 -2.46 -30.83 23.71
C GLN A 7 -1.91 -30.82 22.27
N ILE A 8 -2.35 -31.76 21.42
CA ILE A 8 -1.99 -31.76 19.99
C ILE A 8 -2.53 -30.51 19.31
N TRP A 9 -3.80 -30.16 19.55
CA TRP A 9 -4.42 -28.97 18.98
C TRP A 9 -3.83 -27.67 19.52
N GLU A 10 -3.59 -27.60 20.83
CA GLU A 10 -2.91 -26.47 21.47
C GLU A 10 -1.55 -26.23 20.83
N LYS A 11 -0.75 -27.28 20.65
CA LYS A 11 0.55 -27.20 19.99
C LYS A 11 0.43 -26.77 18.53
N PHE A 12 -0.51 -27.35 17.77
CA PHE A 12 -0.74 -27.02 16.36
C PHE A 12 -1.06 -25.52 16.16
N VAL A 13 -1.86 -24.96 17.06
CA VAL A 13 -2.29 -23.55 17.04
C VAL A 13 -1.17 -22.63 17.49
N TYR A 14 -0.46 -23.00 18.56
CA TYR A 14 0.69 -22.26 19.07
C TYR A 14 1.80 -22.13 18.01
N ASP A 15 2.15 -23.22 17.33
CA ASP A 15 3.18 -23.23 16.28
C ASP A 15 2.81 -22.30 15.10
N ARG A 16 1.53 -21.95 14.95
CA ARG A 16 1.00 -21.04 13.93
C ARG A 16 0.64 -19.66 14.46
N LYS A 17 1.04 -19.32 15.69
CA LYS A 17 0.73 -18.06 16.39
C LYS A 17 -0.78 -17.79 16.47
N GLY A 18 -1.58 -18.84 16.60
CA GLY A 18 -3.02 -18.75 16.81
C GLY A 18 -3.41 -18.74 18.30
N ILE A 19 -4.71 -18.73 18.54
CA ILE A 19 -5.33 -18.80 19.88
C ILE A 19 -6.27 -20.00 19.91
N PHE A 20 -6.15 -20.84 20.94
CA PHE A 20 -7.07 -21.94 21.21
C PHE A 20 -7.98 -21.56 22.38
N ASP A 21 -9.29 -21.64 22.18
CA ASP A 21 -10.30 -21.41 23.22
C ASP A 21 -10.76 -22.74 23.80
N PHE A 22 -10.34 -23.01 25.03
CA PHE A 22 -10.69 -24.23 25.77
C PHE A 22 -12.16 -24.27 26.21
N SER A 23 -12.86 -23.13 26.25
CA SER A 23 -14.27 -23.05 26.65
C SER A 23 -15.19 -23.52 25.53
N SER A 24 -14.88 -23.12 24.28
CA SER A 24 -15.65 -23.48 23.09
C SER A 24 -15.03 -24.64 22.28
N TYR A 25 -13.82 -25.08 22.64
CA TYR A 25 -13.00 -26.03 21.88
C TYR A 25 -12.79 -25.61 20.42
N THR A 26 -12.67 -24.30 20.20
CA THR A 26 -12.39 -23.70 18.88
C THR A 26 -10.99 -23.11 18.86
N PHE A 27 -10.46 -22.85 17.66
CA PHE A 27 -9.21 -22.13 17.53
C PHE A 27 -9.26 -21.12 16.38
N VAL A 28 -8.43 -20.10 16.49
CA VAL A 28 -8.26 -19.05 15.49
C VAL A 28 -6.78 -18.95 15.13
N ILE A 29 -6.46 -19.05 13.84
CA ILE A 29 -5.11 -18.86 13.33
C ILE A 29 -5.14 -17.71 12.34
N GLN A 30 -4.37 -16.66 12.58
CA GLN A 30 -4.19 -15.61 11.61
C GLN A 30 -3.27 -16.10 10.47
N LYS A 31 -3.77 -16.00 9.24
CA LYS A 31 -2.99 -16.24 8.03
C LYS A 31 -3.02 -15.00 7.17
N ARG A 32 -1.84 -14.60 6.71
CA ARG A 32 -1.73 -13.67 5.59
C ARG A 32 -2.00 -14.47 4.32
N LEU A 33 -3.02 -14.07 3.57
CA LEU A 33 -3.35 -14.62 2.27
C LEU A 33 -3.00 -13.57 1.23
N GLU A 34 -2.35 -13.99 0.15
CA GLU A 34 -2.23 -13.15 -1.02
C GLU A 34 -3.60 -13.05 -1.70
N PHE A 35 -3.83 -11.99 -2.48
CA PHE A 35 -5.15 -11.74 -3.07
C PHE A 35 -5.65 -12.94 -3.88
N ASN A 36 -4.77 -13.55 -4.69
CA ASN A 36 -5.12 -14.72 -5.49
C ASN A 36 -5.53 -15.94 -4.64
N ASP A 37 -4.87 -16.16 -3.50
CA ASP A 37 -5.22 -17.25 -2.58
C ASP A 37 -6.59 -17.00 -1.94
N PHE A 38 -6.89 -15.74 -1.60
CA PHE A 38 -8.19 -15.34 -1.07
C PHE A 38 -9.31 -15.53 -2.10
N VAL A 39 -9.09 -15.15 -3.36
CA VAL A 39 -10.06 -15.39 -4.44
C VAL A 39 -10.29 -16.89 -4.66
N ALA A 40 -9.23 -17.70 -4.64
CA ALA A 40 -9.35 -19.15 -4.75
C ALA A 40 -10.15 -19.76 -3.59
N LEU A 41 -9.95 -19.25 -2.36
CA LEU A 41 -10.69 -19.66 -1.19
C LEU A 41 -12.19 -19.36 -1.33
N LEU A 42 -12.56 -18.14 -1.75
CA LEU A 42 -13.96 -17.76 -1.95
C LEU A 42 -14.67 -18.67 -2.96
N LYS A 43 -13.98 -19.01 -4.06
CA LYS A 43 -14.49 -19.97 -5.05
C LYS A 43 -14.69 -21.36 -4.46
N SER A 44 -13.73 -21.86 -3.66
CA SER A 44 -13.84 -23.18 -3.04
C SER A 44 -14.98 -23.28 -2.02
N LEU A 45 -15.34 -22.16 -1.40
CA LEU A 45 -16.44 -22.04 -0.45
C LEU A 45 -17.79 -21.76 -1.13
N ASN A 46 -17.81 -21.68 -2.47
CA ASN A 46 -18.98 -21.35 -3.27
C ASN A 46 -19.62 -20.00 -2.87
N ILE A 47 -18.79 -19.03 -2.49
CA ILE A 47 -19.22 -17.67 -2.14
C ILE A 47 -19.16 -16.82 -3.40
N GLU A 48 -20.30 -16.29 -3.82
CA GLU A 48 -20.39 -15.37 -4.94
C GLU A 48 -19.93 -13.97 -4.50
N ALA A 49 -18.77 -13.53 -5.00
CA ALA A 49 -18.17 -12.25 -4.62
C ALA A 49 -17.47 -11.58 -5.82
N ARG A 50 -17.62 -10.27 -5.93
CA ARG A 50 -16.85 -9.44 -6.88
C ARG A 50 -15.49 -9.12 -6.28
N CYS A 51 -14.43 -9.63 -6.89
CA CYS A 51 -13.05 -9.43 -6.44
C CYS A 51 -12.29 -8.54 -7.43
N GLU A 52 -11.77 -7.40 -6.97
CA GLU A 52 -11.02 -6.46 -7.80
C GLU A 52 -9.71 -6.08 -7.10
N GLU A 53 -8.59 -6.26 -7.81
CA GLU A 53 -7.27 -5.84 -7.34
C GLU A 53 -6.93 -4.47 -7.92
N TYR A 54 -6.86 -3.46 -7.07
CA TYR A 54 -6.47 -2.12 -7.46
C TYR A 54 -4.97 -1.95 -7.26
N ILE A 55 -4.19 -2.18 -8.32
CA ILE A 55 -2.78 -1.81 -8.34
C ILE A 55 -2.72 -0.28 -8.40
N ARG A 56 -2.45 0.37 -7.27
CA ARG A 56 -2.13 1.80 -7.25
C ARG A 56 -0.78 1.99 -7.93
N GLU A 57 -0.79 2.36 -9.20
CA GLU A 57 0.41 2.88 -9.86
C GLU A 57 0.87 4.13 -9.10
N VAL A 58 1.94 3.99 -8.31
CA VAL A 58 2.62 5.14 -7.74
C VAL A 58 3.28 5.86 -8.90
N LYS A 59 2.57 6.82 -9.50
CA LYS A 59 3.14 7.68 -10.53
C LYS A 59 4.37 8.35 -9.94
N SER A 60 5.53 8.07 -10.53
CA SER A 60 6.79 8.73 -10.18
C SER A 60 6.57 10.23 -10.28
N GLN A 61 6.68 10.94 -9.15
CA GLN A 61 6.51 12.38 -9.14
C GLN A 61 7.75 13.05 -9.73
N PRO A 62 7.59 14.08 -10.59
CA PRO A 62 8.72 14.76 -11.19
C PRO A 62 9.57 15.43 -10.10
N ARG A 63 10.89 15.28 -10.22
CA ARG A 63 11.88 15.84 -9.29
C ARG A 63 12.71 16.91 -9.98
N VAL A 64 13.12 17.89 -9.20
CA VAL A 64 13.96 19.00 -9.67
C VAL A 64 15.35 18.48 -10.02
N GLY A 65 15.81 18.73 -11.25
CA GLY A 65 17.13 18.27 -11.73
C GLY A 65 18.32 19.18 -11.39
N PHE A 66 18.08 20.37 -10.82
CA PHE A 66 19.05 21.46 -10.77
C PHE A 66 18.97 22.30 -9.48
N GLY A 67 19.98 23.15 -9.27
CA GLY A 67 19.98 24.15 -8.20
C GLY A 67 20.00 23.59 -6.78
N GLN A 68 19.63 24.43 -5.81
CA GLN A 68 19.60 24.11 -4.39
C GLN A 68 18.56 23.03 -4.02
N TYR A 69 17.50 22.88 -4.82
CA TYR A 69 16.40 21.95 -4.58
C TYR A 69 16.52 20.64 -5.37
N LYS A 70 17.70 20.34 -5.93
CA LYS A 70 17.94 19.13 -6.72
C LYS A 70 17.52 17.87 -5.96
N GLY A 71 16.67 17.06 -6.58
CA GLY A 71 16.14 15.81 -6.02
C GLY A 71 14.83 15.96 -5.23
N MET A 72 14.39 17.18 -4.89
CA MET A 72 13.07 17.41 -4.29
C MET A 72 11.97 17.27 -5.34
N GLN A 73 10.77 16.88 -4.92
CA GLN A 73 9.61 16.84 -5.81
C GLN A 73 9.13 18.26 -6.11
N TYR A 74 8.66 18.49 -7.33
CA TYR A 74 8.07 19.79 -7.66
C TYR A 74 6.86 20.12 -6.78
N SER A 75 6.17 19.13 -6.21
CA SER A 75 5.08 19.30 -5.23
C SER A 75 5.52 19.87 -3.88
N ASP A 76 6.79 19.69 -3.51
CA ASP A 76 7.30 20.05 -2.18
C ASP A 76 7.89 21.46 -2.15
N LEU A 77 8.03 22.09 -3.33
CA LEU A 77 8.56 23.45 -3.45
C LEU A 77 7.53 24.48 -2.96
N ALA A 78 8.03 25.55 -2.34
CA ALA A 78 7.20 26.70 -1.97
C ALA A 78 6.66 27.42 -3.21
N ASP A 79 5.44 27.97 -3.11
CA ASP A 79 4.78 28.66 -4.22
C ASP A 79 5.59 29.85 -4.75
N SER A 80 6.21 30.61 -3.85
CA SER A 80 7.12 31.71 -4.19
C SER A 80 8.28 31.25 -5.08
N TYR A 81 8.82 30.07 -4.82
CA TYR A 81 9.89 29.48 -5.60
C TYR A 81 9.39 28.94 -6.95
N MET A 82 8.20 28.36 -6.99
CA MET A 82 7.56 27.92 -8.25
C MET A 82 7.30 29.08 -9.21
N ILE A 83 6.82 30.21 -8.70
CA ILE A 83 6.62 31.45 -9.48
C ILE A 83 7.98 31.99 -9.97
N TRP A 84 9.00 31.95 -9.11
CA TRP A 84 10.35 32.34 -9.50
C TRP A 84 10.90 31.46 -10.62
N LEU A 85 10.69 30.13 -10.54
CA LEU A 85 11.09 29.17 -11.58
C LEU A 85 10.41 29.48 -12.91
N LYS A 86 9.11 29.77 -12.94
CA LYS A 86 8.39 30.16 -14.17
C LYS A 86 9.05 31.33 -14.91
N THR A 87 9.56 32.29 -14.14
CA THR A 87 10.10 33.55 -14.68
C THR A 87 11.58 33.43 -15.06
N ASN A 88 12.36 32.67 -14.29
CA ASN A 88 13.82 32.65 -14.38
C ASN A 88 14.39 31.38 -15.02
N TYR A 89 13.67 30.25 -14.97
CA TYR A 89 14.15 28.99 -15.51
C TYR A 89 13.77 28.84 -16.99
N ARG A 90 14.76 28.56 -17.84
CA ARG A 90 14.59 28.35 -19.30
C ARG A 90 15.04 26.97 -19.77
N GLY A 91 15.23 26.03 -18.84
CA GLY A 91 15.71 24.69 -19.17
C GLY A 91 14.58 23.74 -19.59
N TYR A 92 14.94 22.46 -19.70
CA TYR A 92 14.06 21.38 -20.16
C TYR A 92 12.82 21.18 -19.28
N ASP A 93 12.93 21.37 -17.97
CA ASP A 93 11.84 21.12 -17.01
C ASP A 93 10.71 22.18 -17.04
N ARG A 94 10.70 23.10 -18.02
CA ARG A 94 9.72 24.21 -18.07
C ARG A 94 8.28 23.71 -18.17
N GLU A 95 8.03 22.69 -18.99
CA GLU A 95 6.70 22.09 -19.12
C GLU A 95 6.22 21.44 -17.81
N LEU A 96 7.15 20.86 -17.03
CA LEU A 96 6.85 20.29 -15.71
C LEU A 96 6.48 21.38 -14.70
N ILE A 97 7.21 22.51 -14.73
CA ILE A 97 6.93 23.67 -13.88
C ILE A 97 5.56 24.26 -14.20
N ASP A 98 5.23 24.45 -15.48
CA ASP A 98 3.94 24.97 -15.91
C ASP A 98 2.78 24.01 -15.56
N ALA A 99 3.00 22.71 -15.69
CA ALA A 99 2.03 21.69 -15.29
C ALA A 99 1.77 21.70 -13.77
N GLU A 100 2.83 21.81 -12.95
CA GLU A 100 2.69 21.85 -11.49
C GLU A 100 2.06 23.18 -11.01
N LEU A 101 2.36 24.30 -11.66
CA LEU A 101 1.68 25.58 -11.39
C LEU A 101 0.18 25.51 -11.71
N LYS A 102 -0.18 24.93 -12.86
CA LYS A 102 -1.58 24.71 -13.24
C LYS A 102 -2.30 23.80 -12.24
N LYS A 103 -1.64 22.76 -11.73
CA LYS A 103 -2.17 21.88 -10.69
C LYS A 103 -2.40 22.60 -9.35
N ARG A 104 -1.59 23.62 -9.04
CA ARG A 104 -1.68 24.43 -7.83
C ARG A 104 -2.62 25.64 -7.96
N ASN A 105 -3.16 25.92 -9.15
CA ASN A 105 -3.93 27.15 -9.45
C ASN A 105 -3.16 28.44 -9.16
N LEU A 106 -1.87 28.49 -9.53
CA LEU A 106 -0.96 29.63 -9.36
C LEU A 106 -0.55 30.28 -10.69
#